data_AF-A0A7C1BQ81-F1
#
_entry.id   AF-A0A7C1BQ81-F1
#
_cell.length_a   1.000
_cell.length_b   1.000
_cell.length_c   1.000
_cell.angle_alpha   90.00
_cell.angle_beta   90.00
_cell.angle_gamma   90.00
#
_symmetry.space_group_name_H-M   'P 1'
#
loop_
_entity.id
_entity.type
_entity.pdbx_description
1 polymer ?
#
loop_
_entity_poly.entity_id
_entity_poly.type
_entity_poly.pdbx_seq_one_letter_code
_entity_poly.pdbx_strand_id
1 'polypeptide(L)'
;MELKSSKGLSRLAATLILIALVFILFAPVIPAKETYAEPEPFKREARYEVVSSSLSTGFDLFRGFYTIFEVKIKNTDKYGGNFTVTFYLYDKEGLFGKDVESGEIGPGEERTFRAEFDTRFGQEVRGEYKVTPPIVVDQKLHYVQRVVRKSLIQIVLGL
;
A
#
# COMPACT_ATOMS: atom_id res chain seq x y z
N MET A 1 7.59 -37.88 76.93
CA MET A 1 7.97 -37.99 75.51
C MET A 1 7.03 -37.10 74.72
N GLU A 2 7.42 -35.85 74.46
CA GLU A 2 6.54 -34.83 73.88
C GLU A 2 6.30 -35.07 72.37
N LEU A 3 5.09 -35.47 72.02
CA LEU A 3 4.55 -35.41 70.65
C LEU A 3 4.03 -33.99 70.38
N LYS A 4 4.93 -32.99 70.32
CA LYS A 4 4.60 -31.61 69.92
C LYS A 4 5.07 -31.22 68.52
N SER A 5 5.80 -32.10 67.83
CA SER A 5 6.49 -31.77 66.57
C SER A 5 5.64 -31.97 65.29
N SER A 6 4.47 -32.64 65.36
CA SER A 6 3.73 -32.96 64.11
C SER A 6 2.90 -31.78 63.55
N LYS A 7 2.36 -30.91 64.41
CA LYS A 7 1.51 -29.79 63.97
C LYS A 7 2.28 -28.64 63.30
N GLY A 8 3.53 -28.42 63.70
CA GLY A 8 4.41 -27.43 63.08
C GLY A 8 4.87 -27.87 61.69
N LEU A 9 5.22 -29.16 61.55
CA LEU A 9 5.63 -29.77 60.29
C LEU A 9 4.47 -29.82 59.28
N SER A 10 3.25 -30.15 59.73
CA SER A 10 2.06 -30.18 58.87
C SER A 10 1.66 -28.79 58.36
N ARG A 11 1.83 -27.75 59.20
CA ARG A 11 1.60 -26.35 58.79
C ARG A 11 2.64 -25.88 57.79
N LEU A 12 3.92 -26.17 58.03
CA LEU A 12 5.01 -25.85 57.09
C LEU A 12 4.78 -26.52 55.73
N ALA A 13 4.43 -27.80 55.72
CA ALA A 13 4.11 -28.53 54.49
C ALA A 13 2.91 -27.92 53.75
N ALA A 14 1.83 -27.58 54.46
CA ALA A 14 0.65 -26.93 53.87
C ALA A 14 1.00 -25.56 53.26
N THR A 15 1.80 -24.74 53.95
CA THR A 15 2.24 -23.44 53.44
C THR A 15 3.10 -23.58 52.18
N LEU A 16 4.02 -24.56 52.16
CA LEU A 16 4.83 -24.87 50.98
C LEU A 16 4.00 -25.31 49.78
N ILE A 17 2.99 -26.16 50.00
CA ILE A 17 2.05 -26.59 48.96
C ILE A 17 1.28 -25.39 48.40
N LEU A 18 0.82 -24.49 49.28
CA LEU A 18 0.11 -23.28 48.86
C LEU A 18 0.99 -22.36 48.00
N ILE A 19 2.25 -22.15 48.42
CA ILE A 19 3.22 -21.35 47.66
C ILE A 19 3.49 -21.98 46.29
N ALA A 20 3.66 -23.31 46.24
CA ALA A 20 3.85 -24.03 44.98
C ALA A 20 2.64 -23.89 44.04
N LEU A 21 1.42 -23.98 44.58
CA LEU A 21 0.18 -23.80 43.82
C LEU A 21 0.05 -22.40 43.24
N VAL A 22 0.36 -21.36 44.04
CA VAL A 22 0.40 -19.97 43.57
C VAL A 22 1.44 -19.82 42.46
N PHE A 23 2.62 -20.41 42.62
CA PHE A 23 3.64 -20.39 41.57
C PHE A 23 3.16 -21.04 40.27
N ILE A 24 2.51 -22.21 40.32
CA ILE A 24 1.99 -22.90 39.13
C ILE A 24 0.91 -22.07 38.42
N LEU A 25 0.04 -21.39 39.18
CA LEU A 25 -1.06 -20.62 38.62
C LEU A 25 -0.62 -19.32 37.95
N PHE A 26 0.38 -18.64 38.53
CA PHE A 26 0.77 -17.28 38.11
C PHE A 26 2.08 -17.23 37.31
N ALA A 27 2.94 -18.26 37.35
CA ALA A 27 4.17 -18.23 36.58
C ALA A 27 3.88 -18.35 35.06
N PRO A 28 4.41 -17.44 34.23
CA PRO A 28 4.23 -17.47 32.79
C PRO A 28 5.19 -18.49 32.17
N VAL A 29 4.84 -19.77 32.26
CA VAL A 29 5.70 -20.88 31.79
C VAL A 29 5.14 -21.59 30.56
N ILE A 30 3.84 -21.52 30.31
CA ILE A 30 3.18 -22.26 29.24
C ILE A 30 3.33 -21.48 27.92
N PRO A 31 3.94 -22.06 26.88
CA PRO A 31 4.02 -21.41 25.58
C PRO A 31 2.63 -21.39 24.92
N ALA A 32 2.12 -20.19 24.64
CA ALA A 32 0.91 -19.95 23.87
C ALA A 32 1.26 -19.31 22.53
N LYS A 33 0.61 -19.74 21.45
CA LYS A 33 0.75 -19.12 20.12
C LYS A 33 -0.25 -17.98 19.99
N GLU A 34 0.25 -16.79 19.70
CA GLU A 34 -0.57 -15.63 19.38
C GLU A 34 -0.33 -15.21 17.93
N THR A 35 -1.40 -14.77 17.28
CA THR A 35 -1.34 -14.16 15.95
C THR A 35 -1.64 -12.69 16.09
N TYR A 36 -0.73 -11.83 15.63
CA TYR A 36 -0.96 -10.39 15.59
C TYR A 36 -0.76 -9.86 14.18
N ALA A 37 -1.49 -8.79 13.86
CA ALA A 37 -1.35 -8.08 12.59
C ALA A 37 -0.27 -7.00 12.75
N GLU A 38 0.79 -7.11 11.97
CA GLU A 38 1.87 -6.12 11.89
C GLU A 38 1.77 -5.39 10.53
N PRO A 39 1.76 -4.05 10.50
CA PRO A 39 1.75 -3.32 9.25
C PRO A 39 3.13 -3.37 8.60
N GLU A 40 3.22 -3.97 7.42
CA GLU A 40 4.44 -4.02 6.61
C GLU A 40 4.34 -3.03 5.44
N PRO A 41 5.33 -2.14 5.26
CA PRO A 41 5.34 -1.22 4.12
C PRO A 41 5.62 -1.99 2.84
N PHE A 42 4.83 -1.74 1.80
CA PHE A 42 5.08 -2.28 0.46
C PHE A 42 4.95 -1.19 -0.59
N LYS A 43 5.74 -1.33 -1.66
CA LYS A 43 5.74 -0.41 -2.80
C LYS A 43 4.75 -0.91 -3.85
N ARG A 44 3.94 -0.01 -4.40
CA ARG A 44 3.05 -0.29 -5.53
C ARG A 44 2.90 0.93 -6.41
N GLU A 45 2.39 0.73 -7.63
CA GLU A 45 1.98 1.85 -8.49
C GLU A 45 0.76 2.56 -7.90
N ALA A 46 0.72 3.89 -8.06
CA ALA A 46 -0.44 4.71 -7.70
C ALA A 46 -1.63 4.36 -8.59
N ARG A 47 -2.83 4.35 -7.99
CA ARG A 47 -4.07 4.08 -8.73
C ARG A 47 -4.56 5.35 -9.40
N TYR A 48 -4.90 5.25 -10.68
CA TYR A 48 -5.44 6.36 -11.45
C TYR A 48 -6.53 5.89 -12.39
N GLU A 49 -7.28 6.86 -12.89
CA GLU A 49 -8.28 6.69 -13.93
C GLU A 49 -7.99 7.67 -15.06
N VAL A 50 -8.13 7.22 -16.30
CA VAL A 50 -8.10 8.12 -17.46
C VAL A 50 -9.53 8.58 -17.72
N VAL A 51 -9.81 9.84 -17.41
CA VAL A 51 -11.14 10.43 -17.48
C VAL A 51 -11.52 10.72 -18.93
N SER A 52 -10.57 11.19 -19.72
CA SER A 52 -10.78 11.45 -21.15
C SER A 52 -9.46 11.42 -21.92
N SER A 53 -9.55 11.12 -23.21
CA SER A 53 -8.48 11.31 -24.18
C SER A 53 -9.07 11.88 -25.46
N SER A 54 -8.46 12.94 -26.00
CA SER A 54 -8.93 13.59 -27.21
C SER A 54 -7.78 13.94 -28.12
N LEU A 55 -8.01 13.74 -29.41
CA LEU A 55 -7.13 14.16 -30.49
C LEU A 55 -7.87 15.21 -31.31
N SER A 56 -7.26 16.37 -31.51
CA SER A 56 -7.84 17.46 -32.29
C SER A 56 -6.80 18.11 -33.19
N THR A 57 -7.25 18.77 -34.25
CA THR A 57 -6.36 19.47 -35.19
C THR A 57 -6.56 20.97 -35.01
N GLY A 58 -5.45 21.68 -34.84
CA GLY A 58 -5.36 23.14 -34.83
C GLY A 58 -4.68 23.68 -36.09
N PHE A 59 -4.80 24.99 -36.27
CA PHE A 59 -4.09 25.74 -37.30
C PHE A 59 -3.57 27.04 -36.70
N ASP A 60 -2.31 27.35 -36.98
CA ASP A 60 -1.66 28.61 -36.61
C ASP A 60 -0.99 29.20 -37.86
N LEU A 61 -1.07 30.53 -38.01
CA LEU A 61 -0.57 31.24 -39.20
C LEU A 61 0.95 31.10 -39.41
N PHE A 62 1.72 30.90 -38.34
CA PHE A 62 3.18 30.79 -38.39
C PHE A 62 3.67 29.33 -38.36
N ARG A 63 2.93 28.45 -37.68
CA ARG A 63 3.29 27.03 -37.51
C ARG A 63 2.63 26.09 -38.53
N GLY A 64 1.54 26.52 -39.16
CA GLY A 64 0.73 25.69 -40.03
C GLY A 64 -0.26 24.81 -39.26
N PHE A 65 -0.59 23.64 -39.80
CA PHE A 65 -1.46 22.67 -39.14
C PHE A 65 -0.71 21.92 -38.04
N TYR A 66 -1.39 21.61 -36.95
CA TYR A 66 -0.81 20.80 -35.88
C TYR A 66 -1.90 19.97 -35.22
N THR A 67 -1.50 18.86 -34.62
CA THR A 67 -2.39 17.97 -33.88
C THR A 67 -2.12 18.12 -32.39
N ILE A 68 -3.18 18.37 -31.63
CA ILE A 68 -3.16 18.43 -30.18
C ILE A 68 -3.67 17.09 -29.65
N PHE A 69 -2.89 16.45 -28.79
CA PHE A 69 -3.28 15.24 -28.08
C PHE A 69 -3.38 15.52 -26.59
N GLU A 70 -4.58 15.46 -26.04
CA GLU A 70 -4.85 15.69 -24.63
C GLU A 70 -5.30 14.40 -23.94
N VAL A 71 -4.74 14.13 -22.76
CA VAL A 71 -5.13 13.01 -21.89
C VAL A 71 -5.36 13.57 -20.48
N LYS A 72 -6.58 13.40 -19.97
CA LYS A 72 -6.96 13.82 -18.61
C LYS A 72 -6.90 12.63 -17.66
N ILE A 73 -6.10 12.77 -16.61
CA ILE A 73 -5.87 11.74 -15.61
C ILE A 73 -6.42 12.20 -14.28
N LYS A 74 -7.12 11.30 -13.58
CA LYS A 74 -7.53 11.47 -12.19
C LYS A 74 -6.72 10.55 -11.30
N ASN A 75 -6.11 11.11 -10.25
CA ASN A 75 -5.49 10.29 -9.22
C ASN A 75 -6.58 9.76 -8.28
N THR A 76 -6.78 8.45 -8.26
CA THR A 76 -7.78 7.77 -7.41
C THR A 76 -7.17 7.22 -6.12
N ASP A 77 -5.86 7.39 -5.96
CA ASP A 77 -5.13 6.97 -4.77
C ASP A 77 -5.25 7.98 -3.62
N LYS A 78 -4.90 7.53 -2.42
CA LYS A 78 -4.81 8.39 -1.23
C LYS A 78 -3.49 9.20 -1.18
N TYR A 79 -2.57 8.91 -2.09
CA TYR A 79 -1.26 9.55 -2.18
C TYR A 79 -1.12 10.32 -3.49
N GLY A 80 -0.53 11.51 -3.43
CA GLY A 80 -0.15 12.28 -4.62
C GLY A 80 1.15 11.76 -5.23
N GLY A 81 1.47 12.25 -6.43
CA GLY A 81 2.79 12.05 -7.00
C GLY A 81 2.90 12.50 -8.45
N ASN A 82 4.09 12.31 -9.02
CA ASN A 82 4.38 12.71 -10.39
C ASN A 82 3.96 11.61 -11.39
N PHE A 83 3.00 11.92 -12.23
CA PHE A 83 2.56 11.05 -13.32
C PHE A 83 3.27 11.45 -14.60
N THR A 84 3.70 10.46 -15.38
CA THR A 84 4.30 10.69 -16.70
C THR A 84 3.40 10.13 -17.78
N VAL A 85 3.07 10.95 -18.78
CA VAL A 85 2.29 10.56 -19.95
C VAL A 85 3.19 10.61 -21.17
N THR A 86 3.34 9.46 -21.84
CA THR A 86 4.00 9.38 -23.14
C THR A 86 2.94 9.36 -24.23
N PHE A 87 3.03 10.31 -25.15
CA PHE A 87 2.16 10.43 -26.30
C PHE A 87 2.87 9.89 -27.53
N TYR A 88 2.14 9.14 -28.35
CA TYR A 88 2.58 8.62 -29.62
C TYR A 88 1.57 9.04 -30.69
N LEU A 89 2.05 9.71 -31.73
CA LEU A 89 1.26 10.02 -32.91
C LEU A 89 1.71 9.11 -34.05
N TYR A 90 0.76 8.43 -34.66
CA TYR A 90 0.97 7.56 -35.82
C TYR A 90 0.29 8.15 -37.04
N ASP A 91 0.88 7.95 -38.21
CA ASP A 91 0.26 8.17 -39.50
C ASP A 91 0.37 6.91 -40.37
N LYS A 92 0.07 7.03 -41.67
CA LYS A 92 0.13 5.91 -42.63
C LYS A 92 1.51 5.27 -42.77
N GLU A 93 2.59 5.98 -42.45
CA GLU A 93 3.98 5.51 -42.59
C GLU A 93 4.51 4.90 -41.28
N GLY A 94 3.75 5.02 -40.18
CA GLY A 94 4.08 4.45 -38.88
C GLY A 94 4.12 5.51 -37.79
N LEU A 95 5.10 5.42 -36.89
CA LEU A 95 5.25 6.37 -35.80
C LEU A 95 5.71 7.73 -36.36
N PHE A 96 4.83 8.71 -36.33
CA PHE A 96 5.09 10.07 -36.79
C PHE A 96 5.83 10.89 -35.73
N GLY A 97 5.40 10.79 -34.47
CA GLY A 97 5.94 11.61 -33.39
C GLY A 97 5.76 10.98 -32.02
N LYS A 98 6.62 11.38 -31.09
CA LYS A 98 6.55 11.01 -29.67
C LYS A 98 6.82 12.23 -28.82
N ASP A 99 6.03 12.39 -27.77
CA ASP A 99 6.22 13.43 -26.77
C ASP A 99 6.03 12.86 -25.35
N VAL A 100 6.65 13.48 -24.35
CA VAL A 100 6.61 13.01 -22.96
C VAL A 100 6.40 14.18 -22.02
N GLU A 101 5.26 14.17 -21.34
CA GLU A 101 4.93 15.16 -20.33
C GLU A 101 4.88 14.53 -18.94
N SER A 102 5.24 15.30 -17.92
CA SER A 102 5.14 14.87 -16.54
C SER A 102 4.56 15.97 -15.66
N GLY A 103 3.85 15.57 -14.61
CA GLY A 103 3.13 16.50 -13.78
C GLY A 103 2.65 15.85 -12.49
N GLU A 104 2.75 16.62 -11.40
CA GLU A 104 2.22 16.23 -10.11
C GLU A 104 0.69 16.29 -10.11
N ILE A 105 0.08 15.25 -9.54
CA ILE A 105 -1.37 15.14 -9.32
C ILE A 105 -1.59 14.72 -7.87
N GLY A 106 -2.24 15.58 -7.09
CA GLY A 106 -2.60 15.29 -5.70
C GLY A 106 -3.68 14.20 -5.57
N PRO A 107 -3.95 13.69 -4.35
CA PRO A 107 -4.99 12.71 -4.11
C PRO A 107 -6.38 13.22 -4.54
N GLY A 108 -7.09 12.47 -5.38
CA GLY A 108 -8.42 12.85 -5.88
C GLY A 108 -8.42 13.93 -6.96
N GLU A 109 -7.28 14.53 -7.27
CA GLU A 109 -7.16 15.61 -8.26
C GLU A 109 -7.15 15.08 -9.70
N GLU A 110 -7.48 15.97 -10.62
CA GLU A 110 -7.43 15.73 -12.07
C GLU A 110 -6.44 16.68 -12.73
N ARG A 111 -5.70 16.17 -13.72
CA ARG A 111 -4.79 16.98 -14.53
C ARG A 111 -4.87 16.57 -15.99
N THR A 112 -4.87 17.55 -16.88
CA THR A 112 -4.77 17.35 -18.32
C THR A 112 -3.31 17.47 -18.74
N PHE A 113 -2.82 16.45 -19.43
CA PHE A 113 -1.53 16.44 -20.12
C PHE A 113 -1.78 16.69 -21.60
N ARG A 114 -0.91 17.45 -22.25
CA ARG A 114 -1.08 17.90 -23.63
C ARG A 114 0.24 17.76 -24.38
N ALA A 115 0.20 17.10 -25.52
CA ALA A 115 1.28 17.09 -26.50
C ALA A 115 0.81 17.73 -27.81
N GLU A 116 1.75 18.36 -28.52
CA GLU A 116 1.47 19.02 -29.80
C GLU A 116 2.45 18.54 -30.88
N PHE A 117 1.90 18.14 -32.02
CA PHE A 117 2.66 17.62 -33.14
C PHE A 117 2.41 18.44 -34.40
N ASP A 118 3.46 18.88 -35.07
CA ASP A 118 3.34 19.64 -36.33
C ASP A 118 2.91 18.69 -37.44
N THR A 119 1.69 18.86 -37.93
CA THR A 119 1.08 17.95 -38.92
C THR A 119 0.73 18.70 -40.20
N ARG A 120 0.44 17.97 -41.27
CA ARG A 120 0.06 18.58 -42.55
C ARG A 120 -1.46 18.61 -42.71
N PHE A 121 -1.94 19.53 -43.55
CA PHE A 121 -3.35 19.56 -43.93
C PHE A 121 -3.78 18.22 -44.53
N GLY A 122 -4.86 17.64 -44.01
CA GLY A 122 -5.38 16.35 -44.46
C GLY A 122 -4.51 15.14 -44.09
N GLN A 123 -3.53 15.30 -43.20
CA GLN A 123 -2.78 14.15 -42.68
C GLN A 123 -3.66 13.37 -41.70
N GLU A 124 -4.01 12.14 -42.08
CA GLU A 124 -4.70 11.21 -41.19
C GLU A 124 -3.73 10.72 -40.12
N VAL A 125 -4.12 10.91 -38.86
CA VAL A 125 -3.31 10.57 -37.70
C VAL A 125 -4.12 9.80 -36.66
N ARG A 126 -3.42 8.95 -35.91
CA ARG A 126 -3.96 8.20 -34.78
C ARG A 126 -3.08 8.42 -33.56
N GLY A 127 -3.70 8.77 -32.44
CA GLY A 127 -3.02 8.93 -31.17
C GLY A 127 -3.05 7.65 -30.32
N GLU A 128 -1.92 7.26 -29.76
CA GLU A 128 -1.83 6.32 -28.65
C GLU A 128 -1.09 6.96 -27.47
N TYR A 129 -1.41 6.57 -26.24
CA TYR A 129 -0.74 7.09 -25.06
C TYR A 129 -0.40 5.99 -24.06
N LYS A 130 0.62 6.24 -23.24
CA LYS A 130 1.00 5.40 -22.10
C LYS A 130 1.15 6.25 -20.87
N VAL A 131 0.41 5.92 -19.81
CA VAL A 131 0.55 6.53 -18.49
C VAL A 131 1.49 5.68 -17.65
N THR A 132 2.47 6.34 -17.03
CA THR A 132 3.36 5.75 -16.03
C THR A 132 3.07 6.43 -14.69
N PRO A 133 2.34 5.77 -13.78
CA PRO A 133 2.05 6.32 -12.46
C PRO A 133 3.30 6.31 -11.56
N PRO A 134 3.35 7.16 -10.52
CA PRO A 134 4.40 7.12 -9.52
C PRO A 134 4.30 5.86 -8.65
N ILE A 135 5.41 5.47 -8.04
CA ILE A 135 5.43 4.42 -7.01
C ILE A 135 5.11 5.03 -5.65
N VAL A 136 4.11 4.48 -4.98
CA VAL A 136 3.66 4.87 -3.63
C VAL A 136 3.98 3.77 -2.63
N VAL A 137 4.16 4.17 -1.37
CA VAL A 137 4.37 3.24 -0.25
C VAL A 137 3.07 3.12 0.52
N ASP A 138 2.52 1.91 0.55
CA ASP A 138 1.28 1.59 1.27
C ASP A 138 1.57 0.58 2.38
N GLN A 139 0.62 0.36 3.28
CA GLN A 139 0.74 -0.60 4.37
C GLN A 139 -0.12 -1.83 4.08
N LYS A 140 0.47 -3.02 4.19
CA LYS A 140 -0.26 -4.30 4.16
C LYS A 140 -0.17 -4.94 5.54
N LEU A 141 -1.27 -5.51 6.01
CA LEU A 141 -1.26 -6.30 7.24
C LEU A 141 -0.59 -7.66 6.95
N HIS A 142 0.48 -7.94 7.70
CA HIS A 142 1.14 -9.22 7.76
C HIS A 142 0.83 -9.87 9.11
N TYR A 143 0.28 -11.08 9.08
CA TYR A 143 0.00 -11.83 10.30
C TYR A 143 1.24 -12.62 10.70
N VAL A 144 1.81 -12.29 11.85
CA VAL A 144 2.97 -12.96 12.41
C VAL A 144 2.54 -13.82 13.59
N GLN A 145 3.06 -15.04 13.67
CA GLN A 145 2.88 -15.91 14.83
C GLN A 145 4.06 -15.77 15.78
N ARG A 146 3.78 -15.51 17.05
CA ARG A 146 4.80 -15.53 18.12
C ARG A 146 4.36 -16.44 19.25
N VAL A 147 5.36 -17.05 19.89
CA VAL A 147 5.17 -17.79 21.12
C VAL A 147 5.35 -16.83 22.30
N VAL A 148 4.29 -16.60 23.05
CA VAL A 148 4.31 -15.82 24.30
C VAL A 148 4.13 -16.80 25.46
N ARG A 149 4.88 -16.61 26.54
CA ARG A 149 4.68 -17.43 27.73
C ARG A 149 3.55 -16.86 28.57
N LYS A 150 2.53 -17.67 28.83
CA LYS A 150 1.37 -17.32 29.62
C LYS A 150 1.29 -18.17 30.87
N SER A 151 0.67 -17.60 31.91
CA SER A 151 0.32 -18.35 33.11
C SER A 151 -0.95 -19.16 32.89
N LEU A 152 -1.19 -20.16 33.74
CA LEU A 152 -2.40 -21.00 33.66
C LEU A 152 -3.67 -20.15 33.76
N ILE A 153 -3.65 -19.13 34.63
CA ILE A 153 -4.74 -18.16 34.78
C ILE A 153 -4.99 -17.37 33.50
N GLN A 154 -3.93 -16.89 32.82
CA GLN A 154 -4.09 -16.15 31.56
C GLN A 154 -4.74 -17.02 30.49
N ILE A 155 -4.32 -18.29 30.38
CA ILE A 155 -4.89 -19.24 29.41
C ILE A 155 -6.36 -19.53 29.72
N VAL A 156 -6.72 -19.78 30.98
CA VAL A 156 -8.12 -20.06 31.39
C VAL A 156 -9.02 -18.85 31.18
N LEU A 157 -8.51 -17.64 31.41
CA LEU A 157 -9.28 -16.40 31.23
C LEU A 157 -9.31 -15.88 29.79
N GLY A 158 -8.60 -16.52 28.85
CA GLY A 158 -8.50 -16.07 27.46
C GLY A 158 -7.74 -14.74 27.29
N LEU A 159 -6.86 -14.41 28.25
CA LEU A 159 -5.99 -13.24 28.26
C LEU A 159 -4.66 -13.55 27.60
#